data_AF-A0A5S5BL51-F1
#
_entry.id   AF-A0A5S5BL51-F1
#
_cell.length_a   1.000
_cell.length_b   1.000
_cell.length_c   1.000
_cell.angle_alpha   90.00
_cell.angle_beta   90.00
_cell.angle_gamma   90.00
#
_symmetry.space_group_name_H-M   'P 1'
#
loop_
_entity.id
_entity.type
_entity.pdbx_description
1 polymer ?
#
loop_
_entity_poly.entity_id
_entity_poly.type
_entity_poly.pdbx_seq_one_letter_code
_entity_poly.pdbx_strand_id
1 'polypeptide(L)'
;MTYIRTIWNDRIVENPLTYYMRDNGGSNINLLPPFTEWEFNHPSFNPVIDPQDDYKLTASPNESFRWVQVRVPVLPNTVYTLSTQARYGYIAVFNESITESLPGAAYNASGNITFNSGEHEAVFVLFGNSGDGPGAYHITHPQLELGSAATTFGPRKHYQLSPAPGATTQVGTPLNAANLNKLEIGVQQAHHMILGLDTDASTPSYHANGQLYQIVETKDGGVIRTTTYTYNPADGSLSTETVSGNGVTVTTTYSYNPDGTLGGETKAFT
;
A
#
# COMPACT_ATOMS: atom_id res chain seq x y z
N MET A 1 13.19 0.49 37.27
CA MET A 1 13.65 -0.19 36.02
C MET A 1 14.81 0.60 35.46
N THR A 2 15.91 -0.05 35.08
CA THR A 2 17.09 0.64 34.52
C THR A 2 16.87 0.89 33.04
N TYR A 3 16.84 2.15 32.61
CA TYR A 3 16.76 2.50 31.19
C TYR A 3 18.10 2.20 30.51
N ILE A 4 18.07 1.41 29.43
CA ILE A 4 19.21 1.18 28.56
C ILE A 4 19.03 2.04 27.33
N ARG A 5 20.00 2.93 27.07
CA ARG A 5 19.98 3.86 25.95
C ARG A 5 20.13 3.12 24.62
N THR A 6 19.24 3.43 23.66
CA THR A 6 19.39 2.99 22.27
C THR A 6 20.46 3.84 21.58
N ILE A 7 21.36 3.21 20.83
CA ILE A 7 22.35 3.94 20.03
C ILE A 7 21.91 3.87 18.56
N TRP A 8 21.49 5.00 18.03
CA TRP A 8 21.17 5.12 16.60
C TRP A 8 22.46 5.25 15.79
N ASN A 9 22.56 4.49 14.70
CA ASN A 9 23.61 4.60 13.71
C ASN A 9 23.04 5.19 12.42
N ASP A 10 23.85 5.93 11.67
CA ASP A 10 23.44 6.48 10.38
C ASP A 10 23.09 5.32 9.41
N ARG A 11 21.90 5.38 8.80
CA ARG A 11 21.54 4.53 7.66
C ARG A 11 21.59 5.36 6.39
N ILE A 12 22.07 4.74 5.31
CA ILE A 12 21.91 5.29 3.96
C ILE A 12 20.41 5.28 3.66
N VAL A 13 19.83 6.48 3.49
CA VAL A 13 18.45 6.62 3.00
C VAL A 13 18.50 6.37 1.50
N GLU A 14 17.80 5.35 1.02
CA GLU A 14 17.68 5.08 -0.41
C GLU A 14 16.92 6.23 -1.08
N ASN A 15 17.44 6.72 -2.22
CA ASN A 15 16.78 7.78 -2.97
C ASN A 15 15.44 7.28 -3.54
N PRO A 16 14.40 8.13 -3.61
CA PRO A 16 13.15 7.75 -4.25
C PRO A 16 13.37 7.43 -5.73
N LEU A 17 12.81 6.31 -6.18
CA LEU A 17 12.75 5.97 -7.61
C LEU A 17 11.87 6.99 -8.32
N THR A 18 12.38 7.59 -9.40
CA THR A 18 11.59 8.43 -10.30
C THR A 18 11.45 7.71 -11.64
N TYR A 19 10.27 7.77 -12.25
CA TYR A 19 10.03 7.16 -13.55
C TYR A 19 9.83 8.27 -14.58
N TYR A 20 10.61 8.23 -15.65
CA TYR A 20 10.36 9.06 -16.83
C TYR A 20 9.46 8.30 -17.79
N MET A 21 8.32 8.90 -18.17
CA MET A 21 7.52 8.42 -19.30
C MET A 21 8.17 8.94 -20.59
N ARG A 22 8.70 8.02 -21.41
CA ARG A 22 9.13 8.35 -22.77
C ARG A 22 8.03 8.01 -23.76
N ASP A 23 7.64 9.00 -24.54
CA ASP A 23 6.80 8.86 -25.72
C ASP A 23 7.64 8.31 -26.89
N ASN A 24 7.17 7.25 -27.55
CA ASN A 24 7.83 6.65 -28.71
C ASN A 24 7.54 7.38 -30.04
N GLY A 25 6.83 8.51 -30.03
CA GLY A 25 6.51 9.30 -31.22
C GLY A 25 5.41 8.71 -32.09
N GLY A 26 4.62 7.75 -31.56
CA GLY A 26 3.52 7.11 -32.27
C GLY A 26 2.23 7.94 -32.33
N SER A 27 1.25 7.40 -33.05
CA SER A 27 -0.11 7.93 -33.17
C SER A 27 -1.02 7.37 -32.06
N ASN A 28 -1.92 8.20 -31.53
CA ASN A 28 -3.00 7.75 -30.64
C ASN A 28 -4.09 6.95 -31.38
N ILE A 29 -3.94 6.77 -32.69
CA ILE A 29 -4.97 6.21 -33.57
C ILE A 29 -4.84 4.69 -33.65
N ASN A 30 -3.62 4.15 -33.70
CA ASN A 30 -3.40 2.73 -33.89
C ASN A 30 -3.33 1.97 -32.56
N LEU A 31 -4.26 1.04 -32.36
CA LEU A 31 -4.35 0.18 -31.19
C LEU A 31 -3.53 -1.12 -31.33
N LEU A 32 -3.01 -1.42 -32.53
CA LEU A 32 -2.20 -2.62 -32.75
C LEU A 32 -0.75 -2.40 -32.31
N PRO A 33 -0.18 -3.28 -31.46
CA PRO A 33 1.25 -3.23 -31.19
C PRO A 33 2.06 -3.63 -32.43
N PRO A 34 3.36 -3.28 -32.46
CA PRO A 34 4.29 -3.82 -33.47
C PRO A 34 4.29 -5.35 -33.44
N PHE A 35 4.65 -5.99 -34.56
CA PHE A 35 4.69 -7.46 -34.67
C PHE A 35 5.68 -8.12 -33.70
N THR A 36 6.65 -7.36 -33.17
CA THR A 36 7.61 -7.82 -32.16
C THR A 36 6.95 -8.15 -30.82
N GLU A 37 5.72 -7.68 -30.57
CA GLU A 37 4.93 -7.98 -29.37
C GLU A 37 3.87 -9.08 -29.61
N TRP A 38 3.78 -9.65 -30.82
CA TRP A 38 2.73 -10.61 -31.15
C TRP A 38 3.13 -12.05 -30.78
N GLU A 39 2.14 -12.85 -30.43
CA GLU A 39 2.33 -14.27 -30.18
C GLU A 39 2.21 -15.08 -31.48
N PHE A 40 3.32 -15.66 -31.92
CA PHE A 40 3.37 -16.52 -33.10
C PHE A 40 3.14 -17.99 -32.71
N ASN A 41 1.90 -18.29 -32.32
CA ASN A 41 1.55 -19.60 -31.75
C ASN A 41 1.37 -20.72 -32.79
N HIS A 42 1.41 -20.42 -34.09
CA HIS A 42 1.25 -21.42 -35.15
C HIS A 42 2.59 -21.77 -35.81
N PRO A 43 3.17 -22.96 -35.56
CA PRO A 43 4.53 -23.31 -35.99
C PRO A 43 4.68 -23.32 -37.52
N SER A 44 3.60 -23.55 -38.25
CA SER A 44 3.61 -23.57 -39.71
C SER A 44 3.32 -22.24 -40.40
N PHE A 45 3.08 -21.13 -39.69
CA PHE A 45 2.89 -19.82 -40.36
C PHE A 45 4.23 -19.18 -40.77
N ASN A 46 5.33 -19.53 -40.08
CA ASN A 46 6.70 -19.05 -40.33
C ASN A 46 6.79 -17.52 -40.55
N PRO A 47 6.37 -16.70 -39.58
CA PRO A 47 6.43 -15.25 -39.70
C PRO A 47 7.87 -14.73 -39.60
N VAL A 48 8.20 -13.78 -40.47
CA VAL A 48 9.46 -13.04 -40.50
C VAL A 48 9.13 -11.54 -40.48
N ILE A 49 9.49 -10.88 -39.40
CA ILE A 49 9.32 -9.42 -39.23
C ILE A 49 10.42 -8.71 -40.02
N ASP A 50 10.07 -7.61 -40.70
CA ASP A 50 11.04 -6.78 -41.40
C ASP A 50 11.96 -6.08 -40.38
N PRO A 51 13.29 -6.24 -40.44
CA PRO A 51 14.21 -5.64 -39.46
C PRO A 51 14.26 -4.11 -39.52
N GLN A 52 13.67 -3.49 -40.54
CA GLN A 52 13.61 -2.03 -40.68
C GLN A 52 12.22 -1.45 -40.35
N ASP A 53 11.21 -2.31 -40.15
CA ASP A 53 9.83 -1.90 -39.97
C ASP A 53 9.04 -2.93 -39.14
N ASP A 54 8.85 -2.64 -37.86
CA ASP A 54 8.16 -3.50 -36.91
C ASP A 54 6.66 -3.70 -37.22
N TYR A 55 6.11 -2.97 -38.21
CA TYR A 55 4.73 -3.11 -38.70
C TYR A 55 4.66 -3.78 -40.06
N LYS A 56 5.74 -4.45 -40.48
CA LYS A 56 5.78 -5.25 -41.70
C LYS A 56 6.22 -6.69 -41.40
N LEU A 57 5.43 -7.64 -41.89
CA LEU A 57 5.64 -9.06 -41.68
C LEU A 57 5.44 -9.82 -42.99
N THR A 58 6.34 -10.75 -43.26
CA THR A 58 6.18 -11.76 -44.31
C THR A 58 5.98 -13.11 -43.66
N ALA A 59 4.97 -13.86 -44.09
CA ALA A 59 4.70 -15.21 -43.64
C ALA A 59 4.77 -16.16 -44.83
N SER A 60 5.15 -17.41 -44.58
CA SER A 60 5.18 -18.46 -45.59
C SER A 60 4.54 -19.73 -45.06
N PRO A 61 3.20 -19.73 -44.84
CA PRO A 61 2.48 -20.91 -44.45
C PRO A 61 2.64 -22.03 -45.47
N ASN A 62 2.83 -23.25 -44.98
CA ASN A 62 2.94 -24.46 -45.80
C ASN A 62 1.60 -25.16 -46.06
N GLU A 63 0.49 -24.63 -45.50
CA GLU A 63 -0.86 -25.20 -45.51
C GLU A 63 -1.92 -24.08 -45.43
N SER A 64 -3.18 -24.38 -45.78
CA SER A 64 -4.32 -23.46 -45.60
C SER A 64 -4.70 -23.27 -44.12
N PHE A 65 -5.42 -22.18 -43.82
CA PHE A 65 -5.96 -21.87 -42.50
C PHE A 65 -4.87 -21.73 -41.43
N ARG A 66 -3.89 -20.90 -41.76
CA ARG A 66 -2.80 -20.51 -40.87
C ARG A 66 -2.89 -18.99 -40.68
N TRP A 67 -2.69 -18.54 -39.45
CA TRP A 67 -2.83 -17.14 -39.09
C TRP A 67 -1.86 -16.74 -37.98
N VAL A 68 -1.65 -15.43 -37.87
CA VAL A 68 -1.11 -14.76 -36.69
C VAL A 68 -2.20 -13.93 -36.05
N GLN A 69 -2.11 -13.77 -34.74
CA GLN A 69 -3.14 -13.09 -33.97
C GLN A 69 -2.54 -12.22 -32.89
N VAL A 70 -3.30 -11.21 -32.50
CA VAL A 70 -3.01 -10.40 -31.33
C VAL A 70 -4.32 -10.12 -30.59
N ARG A 71 -4.29 -10.22 -29.26
CA ARG A 71 -5.39 -9.82 -28.40
C ARG A 71 -5.31 -8.32 -28.16
N VAL A 72 -6.37 -7.59 -28.49
CA VAL A 72 -6.42 -6.14 -28.36
C VAL A 72 -7.56 -5.74 -27.44
N PRO A 73 -7.30 -5.01 -26.34
CA PRO A 73 -8.35 -4.41 -25.52
C PRO A 73 -9.18 -3.43 -26.34
N VAL A 74 -10.51 -3.48 -26.19
CA VAL A 74 -11.47 -2.57 -26.83
C VAL A 74 -12.49 -2.08 -25.81
N LEU A 75 -13.16 -0.98 -26.14
CA LEU A 75 -14.32 -0.50 -25.38
C LEU A 75 -15.56 -1.24 -25.88
N PRO A 76 -16.47 -1.69 -24.98
CA PRO A 76 -17.75 -2.23 -25.40
C PRO A 76 -18.58 -1.24 -26.23
N ASN A 77 -19.41 -1.79 -27.10
CA ASN A 77 -20.40 -1.14 -27.98
C ASN A 77 -19.81 -0.06 -28.87
N THR A 78 -18.53 -0.19 -29.21
CA THR A 78 -17.76 0.85 -29.92
C THR A 78 -17.43 0.37 -31.33
N VAL A 79 -17.51 1.30 -32.29
CA VAL A 79 -17.18 1.01 -33.70
C VAL A 79 -15.69 1.20 -33.92
N TYR A 80 -15.08 0.23 -34.59
CA TYR A 80 -13.68 0.21 -34.96
C TYR A 80 -13.50 -0.08 -36.45
N THR A 81 -12.38 0.37 -37.00
CA THR A 81 -11.91 0.01 -38.33
C THR A 81 -10.52 -0.61 -38.25
N LEU A 82 -10.39 -1.83 -38.76
CA LEU A 82 -9.12 -2.51 -39.02
C LEU A 82 -8.73 -2.26 -40.48
N SER A 83 -7.48 -1.90 -40.74
CA SER A 83 -6.94 -1.66 -42.08
C SER A 83 -5.50 -2.18 -42.24
N THR A 84 -5.06 -2.41 -43.48
CA THR A 84 -3.68 -2.78 -43.85
C THR A 84 -3.34 -2.27 -45.26
N GLN A 85 -2.08 -1.89 -45.51
CA GLN A 85 -1.65 -1.28 -46.77
C GLN A 85 -1.27 -2.28 -47.87
N ALA A 86 -0.55 -3.36 -47.55
CA ALA A 86 -0.16 -4.39 -48.51
C ALA A 86 -0.96 -5.68 -48.29
N ARG A 87 -1.25 -6.38 -49.40
CA ARG A 87 -2.22 -7.48 -49.43
C ARG A 87 -1.66 -8.73 -50.08
N TYR A 88 -1.32 -9.68 -49.24
CA TYR A 88 -1.52 -11.10 -49.55
C TYR A 88 -2.06 -11.72 -48.27
N GLY A 89 -3.34 -12.14 -48.27
CA GLY A 89 -4.03 -12.76 -47.13
C GLY A 89 -5.38 -12.15 -46.77
N TYR A 90 -6.00 -12.71 -45.73
CA TYR A 90 -7.26 -12.31 -45.15
C TYR A 90 -7.03 -11.72 -43.77
N ILE A 91 -7.84 -10.70 -43.45
CA ILE A 91 -7.99 -10.18 -42.10
C ILE A 91 -9.33 -10.61 -41.53
N ALA A 92 -9.38 -10.80 -40.22
CA ALA A 92 -10.62 -11.06 -39.50
C ALA A 92 -10.54 -10.52 -38.07
N VAL A 93 -11.70 -10.24 -37.47
CA VAL A 93 -11.80 -9.91 -36.05
C VAL A 93 -12.76 -10.85 -35.37
N PHE A 94 -12.27 -11.52 -34.33
CA PHE A 94 -13.01 -12.50 -33.54
C PHE A 94 -13.26 -12.01 -32.13
N ASN A 95 -14.25 -12.60 -31.47
CA ASN A 95 -14.45 -12.44 -30.04
C ASN A 95 -13.23 -12.96 -29.23
N GLU A 96 -13.24 -12.72 -27.93
CA GLU A 96 -12.17 -13.11 -27.00
C GLU A 96 -11.93 -14.63 -26.87
N SER A 97 -12.86 -15.46 -27.33
CA SER A 97 -12.72 -16.92 -27.34
C SER A 97 -12.27 -17.48 -28.69
N ILE A 98 -12.14 -16.63 -29.72
CA ILE A 98 -11.84 -17.01 -31.11
C ILE A 98 -12.83 -18.05 -31.64
N THR A 99 -14.08 -18.00 -31.19
CA THR A 99 -15.13 -18.96 -31.61
C THR A 99 -15.98 -18.40 -32.74
N GLU A 100 -16.15 -17.08 -32.80
CA GLU A 100 -16.97 -16.42 -33.81
C GLU A 100 -16.32 -15.10 -34.26
N SER A 101 -16.47 -14.80 -35.54
CA SER A 101 -16.13 -13.49 -36.08
C SER A 101 -17.20 -12.48 -35.66
N LEU A 102 -16.79 -11.26 -35.31
CA LEU A 102 -17.74 -10.20 -35.03
C LEU A 102 -18.57 -9.85 -36.28
N PRO A 103 -19.80 -9.33 -36.13
CA PRO A 103 -20.63 -8.93 -37.26
C PRO A 103 -19.89 -7.96 -38.19
N GLY A 104 -19.80 -8.32 -39.48
CA GLY A 104 -19.07 -7.54 -40.49
C GLY A 104 -17.54 -7.74 -40.50
N ALA A 105 -17.00 -8.59 -39.61
CA ALA A 105 -15.58 -8.82 -39.42
C ALA A 105 -15.09 -10.23 -39.75
N ALA A 106 -15.87 -11.00 -40.51
CA ALA A 106 -15.45 -12.27 -41.07
C ALA A 106 -14.29 -12.07 -42.06
N TYR A 107 -13.59 -13.17 -42.39
CA TYR A 107 -12.43 -13.19 -43.29
C TYR A 107 -12.64 -12.34 -44.53
N ASN A 108 -11.85 -11.26 -44.63
CA ASN A 108 -12.01 -10.26 -45.67
C ASN A 108 -10.69 -9.99 -46.39
N ALA A 109 -10.71 -10.11 -47.72
CA ALA A 109 -9.59 -9.75 -48.60
C ALA A 109 -9.60 -8.26 -49.01
N SER A 110 -10.63 -7.50 -48.63
CA SER A 110 -10.81 -6.07 -48.93
C SER A 110 -9.83 -5.17 -48.16
N GLY A 111 -8.97 -5.72 -47.29
CA GLY A 111 -7.94 -5.00 -46.56
C GLY A 111 -8.45 -4.03 -45.49
N ASN A 112 -9.76 -3.78 -45.42
CA ASN A 112 -10.41 -2.95 -44.42
C ASN A 112 -11.67 -3.64 -43.88
N ILE A 113 -11.81 -3.70 -42.55
CA ILE A 113 -12.99 -4.21 -41.85
C ILE A 113 -13.48 -3.14 -40.90
N THR A 114 -14.77 -2.80 -40.96
CA THR A 114 -15.43 -1.98 -39.93
C THR A 114 -16.39 -2.86 -39.15
N PHE A 115 -16.30 -2.81 -37.82
CA PHE A 115 -17.08 -3.67 -36.92
C PHE A 115 -17.46 -2.93 -35.64
N ASN A 116 -18.46 -3.43 -34.92
CA ASN A 116 -18.78 -2.99 -33.56
C ASN A 116 -18.32 -4.07 -32.57
N SER A 117 -17.69 -3.66 -31.46
CA SER A 117 -17.20 -4.58 -30.43
C SER A 117 -18.29 -5.31 -29.65
N GLY A 118 -19.56 -4.90 -29.75
CA GLY A 118 -20.65 -5.48 -28.97
C GLY A 118 -20.37 -5.39 -27.48
N GLU A 119 -20.69 -6.41 -26.69
CA GLU A 119 -20.40 -6.39 -25.25
C GLU A 119 -18.93 -6.75 -24.90
N HIS A 120 -18.06 -6.97 -25.90
CA HIS A 120 -16.70 -7.43 -25.66
C HIS A 120 -15.75 -6.32 -25.19
N GLU A 121 -14.88 -6.66 -24.25
CA GLU A 121 -13.79 -5.80 -23.75
C GLU A 121 -12.44 -6.09 -24.42
N ALA A 122 -12.38 -7.14 -25.23
CA ALA A 122 -11.22 -7.47 -26.06
C ALA A 122 -11.64 -8.21 -27.33
N VAL A 123 -10.81 -8.10 -28.35
CA VAL A 123 -10.96 -8.84 -29.60
C VAL A 123 -9.65 -9.49 -30.00
N PHE A 124 -9.74 -10.53 -30.80
CA PHE A 124 -8.60 -11.07 -31.52
C PHE A 124 -8.59 -10.54 -32.95
N VAL A 125 -7.49 -9.90 -33.33
CA VAL A 125 -7.24 -9.51 -34.72
C VAL A 125 -6.38 -10.56 -35.36
N LEU A 126 -6.86 -11.14 -36.47
CA LEU A 126 -6.20 -12.23 -37.18
C LEU A 126 -5.76 -11.77 -38.56
N PHE A 127 -4.58 -12.23 -38.97
CA PHE A 127 -4.07 -12.12 -40.33
C PHE A 127 -3.63 -13.52 -40.79
N GLY A 128 -4.17 -14.00 -41.91
CA GLY A 128 -3.90 -15.37 -42.34
C GLY A 128 -4.19 -15.61 -43.82
N ASN A 129 -4.12 -16.87 -44.25
CA ASN A 129 -4.32 -17.26 -45.64
C ASN A 129 -5.70 -17.84 -45.98
N SER A 130 -6.66 -17.86 -45.03
CA SER A 130 -8.05 -18.36 -45.17
C SER A 130 -8.37 -19.19 -46.43
N GLY A 131 -7.91 -20.45 -46.46
CA GLY A 131 -8.21 -21.38 -47.56
C GLY A 131 -7.31 -21.29 -48.80
N ASP A 132 -6.62 -20.17 -49.06
CA ASP A 132 -5.82 -19.91 -50.27
C ASP A 132 -4.57 -20.83 -50.43
N GLY A 133 -4.24 -21.60 -49.39
CA GLY A 133 -3.16 -22.58 -49.45
C GLY A 133 -1.77 -21.99 -49.19
N PRO A 134 -0.72 -22.78 -49.46
CA PRO A 134 0.66 -22.40 -49.20
C PRO A 134 1.09 -21.22 -50.06
N GLY A 135 1.93 -20.33 -49.55
CA GLY A 135 2.41 -19.17 -50.30
C GLY A 135 3.08 -18.12 -49.43
N ALA A 136 3.59 -17.05 -50.06
CA ALA A 136 4.13 -15.90 -49.34
C ALA A 136 3.01 -14.87 -49.10
N TYR A 137 2.79 -14.52 -47.84
CA TYR A 137 1.77 -13.59 -47.38
C TYR A 137 2.47 -12.39 -46.76
N HIS A 138 2.06 -11.18 -47.16
CA HIS A 138 2.68 -9.94 -46.71
C HIS A 138 1.63 -9.11 -46.00
N ILE A 139 1.93 -8.75 -44.76
CA ILE A 139 1.13 -7.82 -43.96
C ILE A 139 1.98 -6.59 -43.77
N THR A 140 1.43 -5.42 -44.07
CA THR A 140 2.19 -4.17 -44.00
C THR A 140 1.31 -3.07 -43.46
N HIS A 141 1.78 -2.43 -42.40
CA HIS A 141 1.14 -1.30 -41.76
C HIS A 141 -0.29 -1.61 -41.30
N PRO A 142 -0.51 -2.69 -40.52
CA PRO A 142 -1.82 -2.94 -39.95
C PRO A 142 -2.18 -1.86 -38.93
N GLN A 143 -3.41 -1.38 -38.99
CA GLN A 143 -3.93 -0.38 -38.06
C GLN A 143 -5.34 -0.73 -37.62
N LEU A 144 -5.56 -0.73 -36.30
CA LEU A 144 -6.89 -0.79 -35.70
C LEU A 144 -7.16 0.56 -35.05
N GLU A 145 -8.25 1.22 -35.44
CA GLU A 145 -8.60 2.55 -34.95
C GLU A 145 -10.08 2.69 -34.60
N LEU A 146 -10.39 3.70 -33.79
CA LEU A 146 -11.76 4.06 -33.43
C LEU A 146 -12.46 4.75 -34.60
N GLY A 147 -13.73 4.40 -34.84
CA GLY A 147 -14.55 4.99 -35.89
C GLY A 147 -14.82 4.03 -37.04
N SER A 148 -15.49 4.54 -38.08
CA SER A 148 -15.99 3.75 -39.21
C SER A 148 -15.16 3.87 -40.50
N ALA A 149 -14.09 4.68 -40.48
CA ALA A 149 -13.26 4.97 -41.62
C ALA A 149 -11.78 4.77 -41.28
N ALA A 150 -11.06 4.12 -42.20
CA ALA A 150 -9.62 3.95 -42.08
C ALA A 150 -8.91 5.28 -42.37
N THR A 151 -7.88 5.60 -41.57
CA THR A 151 -7.01 6.76 -41.77
C THR A 151 -5.66 6.34 -42.34
N THR A 152 -4.75 7.32 -42.52
CA THR A 152 -3.36 7.00 -42.90
C THR A 152 -2.67 6.30 -41.74
N PHE A 153 -1.88 5.28 -42.05
CA PHE A 153 -1.15 4.51 -41.04
C PHE A 153 -0.29 5.41 -40.15
N GLY A 154 -0.39 5.19 -38.83
CA GLY A 154 0.59 5.62 -37.85
C GLY A 154 0.93 4.48 -36.88
N PRO A 155 2.19 4.35 -36.44
CA PRO A 155 2.56 3.33 -35.45
C PRO A 155 1.87 3.60 -34.12
N ARG A 156 1.64 2.56 -33.31
CA ARG A 156 1.01 2.72 -31.98
C ARG A 156 1.89 3.57 -31.07
N LYS A 157 1.26 4.53 -30.41
CA LYS A 157 1.89 5.27 -29.33
C LYS A 157 2.01 4.39 -28.08
N HIS A 158 3.23 4.20 -27.58
CA HIS A 158 3.48 3.54 -26.30
C HIS A 158 4.36 4.43 -25.41
N TYR A 159 4.14 4.31 -24.10
CA TYR A 159 4.94 5.02 -23.10
C TYR A 159 5.86 4.04 -22.39
N GLN A 160 7.17 4.22 -22.52
CA GLN A 160 8.14 3.46 -21.73
C GLN A 160 8.37 4.17 -20.40
N LEU A 161 8.17 3.44 -19.29
CA LEU A 161 8.61 3.89 -17.97
C LEU A 161 10.09 3.51 -17.81
N SER A 162 10.98 4.49 -17.86
CA SER A 162 12.39 4.29 -17.57
C SER A 162 12.67 4.68 -16.13
N PRO A 163 13.11 3.75 -15.26
CA PRO A 163 13.52 4.10 -13.91
C PRO A 163 14.79 4.94 -13.98
N ALA A 164 14.76 6.08 -13.32
CA ALA A 164 15.93 6.91 -13.09
C ALA A 164 16.00 7.29 -11.61
N PRO A 165 17.20 7.47 -11.05
CA PRO A 165 17.35 8.04 -9.72
C PRO A 165 16.66 9.41 -9.70
N GLY A 166 15.69 9.60 -8.80
CA GLY A 166 15.07 10.89 -8.61
C GLY A 166 16.10 11.91 -8.11
N ALA A 167 15.99 13.15 -8.59
CA ALA A 167 16.69 14.26 -7.97
C ALA A 167 15.97 14.62 -6.66
N THR A 168 16.68 14.62 -5.54
CA THR A 168 16.16 15.11 -4.26
C THR A 168 15.91 16.62 -4.39
N THR A 169 14.64 17.03 -4.57
CA THR A 169 14.27 18.46 -4.78
C THR A 169 14.30 19.28 -3.50
N GLN A 170 14.29 18.62 -2.34
CA GLN A 170 14.49 19.25 -1.05
C GLN A 170 15.27 18.29 -0.15
N VAL A 171 16.50 18.67 0.20
CA VAL A 171 17.26 17.96 1.23
C VAL A 171 16.57 18.27 2.56
N GLY A 172 15.72 17.35 3.04
CA GLY A 172 15.22 17.43 4.41
C GLY A 172 16.40 17.49 5.37
N THR A 173 16.25 18.15 6.52
CA THR A 173 17.28 18.13 7.58
C THR A 173 17.60 16.67 7.89
N PRO A 174 18.85 16.22 7.72
CA PRO A 174 19.19 14.82 7.91
C PRO A 174 18.76 14.36 9.31
N LEU A 175 17.92 13.33 9.36
CA LEU A 175 17.74 12.51 10.55
C LEU A 175 19.02 11.69 10.72
N ASN A 176 20.05 12.33 11.28
CA ASN A 176 21.28 11.66 11.64
C ASN A 176 21.23 11.18 13.09
N ALA A 177 22.10 10.25 13.42
CA ALA A 177 22.23 9.71 14.78
C ALA A 177 22.34 10.81 15.84
N ALA A 178 23.03 11.91 15.53
CA ALA A 178 23.19 13.04 16.45
C ALA A 178 21.86 13.72 16.82
N ASN A 179 20.96 13.92 15.85
CA ASN A 179 19.65 14.53 16.08
C ASN A 179 18.72 13.61 16.86
N LEU A 180 18.73 12.30 16.57
CA LEU A 180 17.95 11.31 17.33
C LEU A 180 18.46 11.17 18.77
N ASN A 181 19.79 11.15 18.95
CA ASN A 181 20.41 11.13 20.27
C ASN A 181 20.04 12.35 21.12
N LYS A 182 19.90 13.54 20.51
CA LYS A 182 19.44 14.75 21.22
C LYS A 182 17.98 14.62 21.68
N LEU A 183 17.11 14.04 20.85
CA LEU A 183 15.71 13.79 21.23
C LEU A 183 15.62 12.82 22.40
N GLU A 184 16.38 11.73 22.40
CA GLU A 184 16.40 10.79 23.51
C GLU A 184 16.88 11.44 24.82
N ILE A 185 17.94 12.26 24.75
CA ILE A 185 18.42 13.02 25.91
C ILE A 185 17.34 13.97 26.43
N GLY A 186 16.65 14.69 25.53
CA GLY A 186 15.55 15.58 25.90
C GLY A 186 14.40 14.84 26.59
N VAL A 187 14.01 13.67 26.08
CA VAL A 187 12.98 12.82 26.70
C VAL A 187 13.43 12.31 28.07
N GLN A 188 14.68 11.86 28.21
CA GLN A 188 15.22 11.42 29.50
C GLN A 188 15.24 12.56 30.52
N GLN A 189 15.67 13.75 30.12
CA GLN A 189 15.68 14.93 30.97
C GLN A 189 14.27 15.33 31.42
N ALA A 190 13.31 15.35 30.49
CA ALA A 190 11.91 15.62 30.82
C ALA A 190 11.35 14.60 31.82
N HIS A 191 11.68 13.32 31.65
CA HIS A 191 11.28 12.28 32.59
C HIS A 191 11.89 12.49 33.99
N HIS A 192 13.19 12.81 34.07
CA HIS A 192 13.83 13.16 35.34
C HIS A 192 13.21 14.40 36.01
N MET A 193 12.86 15.43 35.22
CA MET A 193 12.17 16.60 35.76
C MET A 193 10.80 16.23 36.33
N ILE A 194 10.04 15.36 35.67
CA ILE A 194 8.75 14.87 36.17
C ILE A 194 8.92 14.09 37.48
N LEU A 195 9.93 13.22 37.57
CA LEU A 195 10.23 12.50 38.81
C LEU A 195 10.70 13.43 39.94
N GLY A 196 11.38 14.53 39.63
CA GLY A 196 11.75 15.55 40.60
C GLY A 196 10.59 16.46 41.03
N LEU A 197 9.54 16.55 40.21
CA LEU A 197 8.28 17.24 40.51
C LEU A 197 7.30 16.35 41.30
N ASP A 198 7.58 15.05 41.41
CA ASP A 198 6.88 14.18 42.35
C ASP A 198 7.40 14.49 43.77
N THR A 199 6.89 15.59 44.34
CA THR A 199 7.23 16.09 45.67
C THR A 199 6.46 15.40 46.79
N ASP A 200 5.83 14.26 46.47
CA ASP A 200 5.04 13.49 47.42
C ASP A 200 5.97 12.98 48.53
N ALA A 201 5.79 13.50 49.74
CA ALA A 201 6.57 13.12 50.91
C ALA A 201 5.63 12.57 51.99
N SER A 202 5.97 11.41 52.54
CA SER A 202 5.26 10.79 53.66
C SER A 202 6.12 10.89 54.93
N THR A 203 5.62 11.60 55.95
CA THR A 203 6.32 11.78 57.23
C THR A 203 5.62 10.98 58.32
N PRO A 204 6.19 9.85 58.76
CA PRO A 204 5.65 9.09 59.89
C PRO A 204 6.04 9.74 61.23
N SER A 205 5.11 9.73 62.19
CA SER A 205 5.33 10.18 63.56
C SER A 205 5.04 9.04 64.54
N TYR A 206 5.91 8.89 65.54
CA TYR A 206 5.88 7.79 66.49
C TYR A 206 5.71 8.28 67.93
N HIS A 207 4.98 7.53 68.74
CA HIS A 207 4.92 7.72 70.18
C HIS A 207 6.27 7.35 70.81
N ALA A 208 6.49 7.75 72.07
CA ALA A 208 7.73 7.43 72.80
C ALA A 208 7.97 5.91 72.96
N ASN A 209 6.91 5.11 72.88
CA ASN A 209 6.99 3.64 72.92
C ASN A 209 7.28 3.01 71.53
N GLY A 210 7.49 3.82 70.49
CA GLY A 210 7.78 3.37 69.13
C GLY A 210 6.55 3.03 68.27
N GLN A 211 5.32 3.16 68.78
CA GLN A 211 4.11 2.95 67.98
C GLN A 211 3.89 4.12 67.01
N LEU A 212 3.61 3.81 65.75
CA LEU A 212 3.26 4.79 64.72
C LEU A 212 1.89 5.41 65.02
N TYR A 213 1.79 6.71 65.24
CA TYR A 213 0.49 7.34 65.52
C TYR A 213 -0.01 8.27 64.42
N GLN A 214 0.86 8.63 63.47
CA GLN A 214 0.47 9.48 62.36
C GLN A 214 1.35 9.28 61.13
N ILE A 215 0.76 9.37 59.94
CA ILE A 215 1.45 9.58 58.67
C ILE A 215 0.87 10.86 58.06
N VAL A 216 1.71 11.85 57.79
CA VAL A 216 1.34 13.05 57.04
C VAL A 216 1.92 12.94 55.64
N GLU A 217 1.06 13.00 54.63
CA GLU A 217 1.47 13.06 53.24
C GLU A 217 1.31 14.48 52.71
N THR A 218 2.40 15.01 52.17
CA THR A 218 2.43 16.33 51.56
C THR A 218 2.71 16.22 50.07
N LYS A 219 2.03 17.05 49.28
CA LYS A 219 2.30 17.30 47.87
C LYS A 219 2.52 18.79 47.68
N ASP A 220 3.61 19.15 47.02
CA ASP A 220 4.02 20.54 46.77
C ASP A 220 4.07 21.40 48.06
N GLY A 221 4.47 20.78 49.17
CA GLY A 221 4.54 21.41 50.50
C GLY A 221 3.20 21.57 51.23
N GLY A 222 2.07 21.22 50.61
CA GLY A 222 0.75 21.19 51.24
C GLY A 222 0.39 19.79 51.74
N VAL A 223 -0.25 19.68 52.91
CA VAL A 223 -0.77 18.39 53.41
C VAL A 223 -1.97 17.97 52.57
N ILE A 224 -1.88 16.81 51.91
CA ILE A 224 -2.96 16.24 51.08
C ILE A 224 -3.71 15.13 51.80
N ARG A 225 -3.04 14.44 52.73
CA ARG A 225 -3.63 13.37 53.53
C ARG A 225 -2.92 13.26 54.87
N THR A 226 -3.69 13.12 55.93
CA THR A 226 -3.20 12.78 57.26
C THR A 226 -3.90 11.51 57.71
N THR A 227 -3.14 10.47 57.97
CA THR A 227 -3.64 9.25 58.63
C THR A 227 -3.20 9.27 60.08
N THR A 228 -4.13 9.16 61.02
CA THR A 228 -3.85 9.10 62.46
C THR A 228 -4.31 7.75 62.99
N TYR A 229 -3.49 7.14 63.83
CA TYR A 229 -3.73 5.84 64.44
C TYR A 229 -3.89 6.00 65.95
N THR A 230 -4.88 5.33 66.52
CA THR A 230 -5.01 5.19 67.97
C THR A 230 -5.00 3.73 68.36
N TYR A 231 -4.40 3.42 69.50
CA TYR A 231 -4.23 2.06 69.98
C TYR A 231 -4.96 1.87 71.31
N ASN A 232 -5.45 0.66 71.53
CA ASN A 232 -5.97 0.26 72.83
C ASN A 232 -4.81 0.22 73.84
N PRO A 233 -4.88 0.97 74.95
CA PRO A 233 -3.78 1.03 75.92
C PRO A 233 -3.56 -0.29 76.67
N ALA A 234 -4.54 -1.20 76.70
CA ALA A 234 -4.44 -2.45 77.44
C ALA A 234 -3.57 -3.49 76.73
N ASP A 235 -3.66 -3.59 75.41
CA ASP A 235 -3.04 -4.65 74.61
C ASP A 235 -2.20 -4.12 73.43
N GLY A 236 -2.24 -2.82 73.16
CA GLY A 236 -1.51 -2.19 72.06
C GLY A 236 -2.10 -2.45 70.68
N SER A 237 -3.28 -3.08 70.57
CA SER A 237 -3.98 -3.30 69.30
C SER A 237 -4.47 -1.99 68.69
N LEU A 238 -4.54 -1.90 67.36
CA LEU A 238 -5.02 -0.71 66.66
C LEU A 238 -6.52 -0.52 66.89
N SER A 239 -6.93 0.50 67.62
CA SER A 239 -8.34 0.79 67.92
C SER A 239 -9.02 1.59 66.81
N THR A 240 -8.38 2.68 66.34
CA THR A 240 -8.93 3.49 65.24
C THR A 240 -7.86 3.92 64.25
N GLU A 241 -8.27 4.01 62.98
CA GLU A 241 -7.54 4.70 61.92
C GLU A 241 -8.42 5.85 61.42
N THR A 242 -7.91 7.07 61.44
CA THR A 242 -8.60 8.26 60.91
C THR A 242 -7.80 8.82 59.74
N VAL A 243 -8.37 8.78 58.54
CA VAL A 243 -7.79 9.34 57.32
C VAL A 243 -8.53 10.63 56.99
N SER A 244 -7.82 11.75 56.97
CA SER A 244 -8.37 13.06 56.59
C SER A 244 -7.62 13.63 55.39
N GLY A 245 -8.35 14.05 54.36
CA GLY A 245 -7.78 14.63 53.15
C GLY A 245 -8.87 15.15 52.21
N ASN A 246 -8.59 16.22 51.46
CA ASN A 246 -9.53 16.84 50.51
C ASN A 246 -10.92 17.16 51.09
N GLY A 247 -10.98 17.58 52.35
CA GLY A 247 -12.23 17.96 53.02
C GLY A 247 -13.11 16.79 53.44
N VAL A 248 -12.64 15.54 53.34
CA VAL A 248 -13.33 14.33 53.82
C VAL A 248 -12.51 13.69 54.92
N THR A 249 -13.18 13.24 55.98
CA THR A 249 -12.56 12.42 57.02
C THR A 249 -13.26 11.07 57.11
N VAL A 250 -12.47 10.00 57.07
CA VAL A 250 -12.92 8.63 57.24
C VAL A 250 -12.30 8.06 58.50
N THR A 251 -13.14 7.61 59.43
CA THR A 251 -12.70 6.93 60.64
C THR A 251 -13.09 5.47 60.56
N THR A 252 -12.11 4.58 60.57
CA THR A 252 -12.28 3.14 60.71
C THR A 252 -12.02 2.77 62.17
N THR A 253 -13.00 2.14 62.81
CA THR A 253 -12.88 1.59 64.17
C THR A 253 -12.78 0.08 64.08
N TYR A 254 -11.80 -0.51 64.76
CA TYR A 254 -11.55 -1.93 64.80
C TYR A 254 -11.93 -2.52 66.16
N SER A 255 -12.52 -3.70 66.16
CA SER A 255 -12.74 -4.51 67.35
C SER A 255 -12.02 -5.85 67.22
N TYR A 256 -11.47 -6.36 68.32
CA TYR A 256 -10.76 -7.63 68.36
C TYR A 256 -11.44 -8.58 69.34
N ASN A 257 -11.44 -9.86 69.00
CA ASN A 257 -11.87 -10.92 69.88
C ASN A 257 -10.83 -11.13 71.00
N PRO A 258 -11.20 -11.82 72.10
CA PRO A 258 -10.27 -12.10 73.21
C PRO A 258 -9.00 -12.87 72.81
N ASP A 259 -9.00 -13.57 71.68
CA ASP A 259 -7.84 -14.28 71.13
C ASP A 259 -6.91 -13.40 70.28
N GLY A 260 -7.21 -12.10 70.18
CA GLY A 260 -6.46 -11.12 69.39
C GLY A 260 -6.80 -11.11 67.90
N THR A 261 -7.74 -11.94 67.43
CA THR A 261 -8.21 -11.90 66.03
C THR A 261 -9.14 -10.70 65.80
N LEU A 262 -9.15 -10.16 64.58
CA LEU A 262 -10.05 -9.06 64.24
C LEU A 262 -11.51 -9.54 64.27
N GLY A 263 -12.31 -8.96 65.16
CA GLY A 263 -13.73 -9.27 65.35
C GLY A 263 -14.66 -8.44 64.46
N GLY A 264 -14.22 -7.25 64.03
CA GLY A 264 -14.96 -6.43 63.08
C GLY A 264 -14.32 -5.07 62.79
N GLU A 265 -14.82 -4.40 61.76
CA GLU A 265 -14.50 -3.00 61.45
C GLU A 265 -15.78 -2.21 61.18
N THR A 266 -15.78 -0.92 61.52
CA THR A 266 -16.87 0.01 61.18
C THR A 266 -16.27 1.30 60.64
N LYS A 267 -16.84 1.81 59.54
CA LYS A 267 -16.38 3.05 58.89
C LYS A 267 -17.43 4.15 59.04
N ALA A 268 -16.97 5.31 59.48
CA ALA A 268 -17.76 6.53 59.56
C ALA A 268 -17.14 7.61 58.66
N PHE A 269 -17.99 8.41 58.02
CA PHE A 269 -17.59 9.51 57.13
C PHE A 269 -18.10 10.82 57.71
N THR A 270 -17.24 11.83 57.76
CA THR A 270 -17.56 13.19 58.21
C THR A 270 -16.92 14.22 57.30
#